data_AF-A0A971EF03-F1
#
_entry.id   AF-A0A971EF03-F1
#
_cell.length_a   1.000
_cell.length_b   1.000
_cell.length_c   1.000
_cell.angle_alpha   90.00
_cell.angle_beta   90.00
_cell.angle_gamma   90.00
#
_symmetry.space_group_name_H-M   'P 1'
#
loop_
_entity.id
_entity.type
_entity.pdbx_description
1 polymer ?
#
loop_
_entity_poly.entity_id
_entity_poly.type
_entity_poly.pdbx_seq_one_letter_code
_entity_poly.pdbx_strand_id
1 'polypeptide(L)'
;MILILEHIKLELLVTRWFRTGTERRNPKITDDKLLPVIPSGDELLTILEALSNPYRLRIVALLRERRIHVSQLAREIMISRPLLYMHLKRLESAGLVTSKMEISEDGKAMNYFELVPFELKLTPNLIAEAVKTLTIKKTGTTKSEKSEKEND
;
A
#
# COMPACT_ATOMS: atom_id res chain seq x y z
N MET A 1 4.05 42.50 -1.25
CA MET A 1 4.73 41.65 -2.27
C MET A 1 5.69 40.66 -1.59
N ILE A 2 5.21 39.91 -0.59
CA ILE A 2 5.98 38.86 0.12
C ILE A 2 5.23 37.51 0.07
N LEU A 3 3.96 37.49 -0.35
CA LEU A 3 3.11 36.29 -0.37
C LEU A 3 3.12 35.50 -1.70
N ILE A 4 4.03 35.78 -2.64
CA ILE A 4 4.19 34.98 -3.87
C ILE A 4 5.58 34.30 -3.92
N LEU A 5 6.51 34.69 -3.04
CA LEU A 5 7.90 34.21 -3.12
C LEU A 5 8.15 32.86 -2.44
N GLU A 6 7.27 32.41 -1.54
CA GLU A 6 7.38 31.07 -0.92
C GLU A 6 6.78 29.95 -1.77
N HIS A 7 5.88 30.28 -2.71
CA HIS A 7 5.25 29.28 -3.57
C HIS A 7 6.14 28.83 -4.75
N ILE A 8 7.12 29.64 -5.15
CA ILE A 8 8.08 29.29 -6.22
C ILE A 8 9.24 28.42 -5.69
N LYS A 9 9.46 28.36 -4.37
CA LYS A 9 10.53 27.52 -3.78
C LYS A 9 10.19 26.03 -3.66
N LEU A 10 8.92 25.62 -3.75
CA LEU A 10 8.54 24.20 -3.71
C LEU A 10 8.60 23.51 -5.08
N GLU A 11 8.33 24.22 -6.18
CA GLU A 11 8.43 23.68 -7.55
C GLU A 11 9.89 23.48 -8.01
N LEU A 12 10.83 24.30 -7.51
CA LEU A 12 12.25 24.19 -7.84
C LEU A 12 13.00 23.12 -7.03
N LEU A 13 12.44 22.64 -5.91
CA LEU A 13 13.02 21.55 -5.13
C LEU A 13 12.64 20.17 -5.65
N VAL A 14 11.59 20.02 -6.47
CA VAL A 14 11.24 18.73 -7.10
C VAL A 14 12.00 18.51 -8.41
N THR A 15 12.23 19.58 -9.18
CA THR A 15 12.86 19.50 -10.51
C THR A 15 14.40 19.51 -10.50
N ARG A 16 15.02 19.94 -9.40
CA ARG A 16 16.49 19.98 -9.27
C ARG A 16 17.12 18.64 -8.82
N TRP A 17 16.33 17.64 -8.47
CA TRP A 17 16.80 16.27 -8.19
C TRP A 17 17.12 15.44 -9.44
N PHE A 18 17.00 16.00 -10.64
CA PHE A 18 17.30 15.29 -11.89
C PHE A 18 18.67 15.64 -12.54
N ARG A 19 19.55 16.42 -11.90
CA ARG A 19 20.76 16.95 -12.59
C ARG A 19 22.11 16.89 -11.86
N THR A 20 22.37 15.92 -10.99
CA THR A 20 23.76 15.59 -10.61
C THR A 20 23.87 14.11 -10.29
N GLY A 21 24.65 13.40 -11.12
CA GLY A 21 24.87 11.96 -10.99
C GLY A 21 25.63 11.58 -9.72
N THR A 22 25.07 10.60 -9.02
CA THR A 22 25.84 9.47 -8.53
C THR A 22 25.04 8.24 -8.91
N GLU A 23 25.49 7.56 -9.96
CA GLU A 23 25.04 6.23 -10.36
C GLU A 23 25.23 5.26 -9.19
N ARG A 24 24.23 5.17 -8.32
CA ARG A 24 24.18 4.09 -7.35
C ARG A 24 23.83 2.85 -8.14
N ARG A 25 24.88 2.09 -8.48
CA ARG A 25 24.83 0.71 -8.95
C ARG A 25 23.62 0.01 -8.35
N ASN A 26 22.60 -0.21 -9.17
CA ASN A 26 21.48 -1.06 -8.84
C ASN A 26 22.07 -2.48 -8.71
N PRO A 27 22.21 -3.05 -7.50
CA PRO A 27 22.66 -4.43 -7.39
C PRO A 27 21.62 -5.26 -8.14
N LYS A 28 22.08 -6.08 -9.10
CA LYS A 28 21.23 -6.95 -9.93
C LYS A 28 20.09 -7.53 -9.09
N ILE A 29 18.90 -6.96 -9.25
CA ILE A 29 17.66 -7.52 -8.72
C ILE A 29 17.50 -8.81 -9.52
N THR A 30 17.77 -9.94 -8.89
CA THR A 30 17.56 -11.24 -9.53
C THR A 30 16.06 -11.41 -9.73
N ASP A 31 15.67 -11.85 -10.93
CA ASP A 31 14.27 -11.94 -11.39
C ASP A 31 13.39 -12.89 -10.54
N ASP A 32 13.98 -13.58 -9.56
CA ASP A 32 13.36 -14.57 -8.66
C ASP A 32 12.63 -13.95 -7.45
N LYS A 33 12.80 -12.65 -7.18
CA LYS A 33 12.19 -11.95 -6.02
C LYS A 33 11.24 -10.80 -6.38
N LEU A 34 11.05 -10.51 -7.66
CA LEU A 34 9.87 -9.75 -8.10
C LEU A 34 8.66 -10.67 -7.94
N LEU A 35 7.44 -10.17 -7.71
CA LEU A 35 6.24 -11.01 -7.87
C LEU A 35 6.21 -11.50 -9.33
N PRO A 36 6.68 -12.72 -9.66
CA PRO A 36 7.02 -13.09 -11.03
C PRO A 36 5.91 -14.00 -11.54
N VAL A 37 4.68 -13.49 -11.51
CA VAL A 37 3.50 -14.18 -12.03
C VAL A 37 2.54 -13.07 -12.43
N ILE A 38 2.01 -13.13 -13.66
CA ILE A 38 0.89 -12.25 -14.05
C ILE A 38 -0.23 -12.55 -13.04
N PRO A 39 -0.61 -11.61 -12.16
CA PRO A 39 -1.61 -11.89 -11.15
C PRO A 39 -2.93 -12.26 -11.83
N SER A 40 -3.65 -13.21 -11.26
CA SER A 40 -5.06 -13.44 -11.63
C SER A 40 -5.87 -12.15 -11.45
N GLY A 41 -7.06 -12.09 -12.06
CA GLY A 41 -7.96 -10.94 -11.93
C GLY A 41 -8.30 -10.62 -10.48
N ASP A 42 -8.54 -11.65 -9.67
CA ASP A 42 -8.88 -11.51 -8.25
C ASP A 42 -7.66 -11.05 -7.42
N GLU A 43 -6.45 -11.53 -7.73
CA GLU A 43 -5.21 -11.06 -7.09
C GLU A 43 -4.89 -9.62 -7.47
N LEU A 44 -5.02 -9.26 -8.76
CA LEU A 44 -4.81 -7.89 -9.23
C LEU A 44 -5.79 -6.94 -8.54
N LEU A 45 -7.06 -7.31 -8.42
CA LEU A 45 -8.05 -6.52 -7.71
C LEU A 45 -7.68 -6.39 -6.23
N THR A 46 -7.23 -7.47 -5.58
CA THR A 46 -6.77 -7.44 -4.18
C THR A 46 -5.62 -6.44 -3.98
N ILE A 47 -4.64 -6.42 -4.89
CA ILE A 47 -3.52 -5.47 -4.86
C ILE A 47 -4.01 -4.04 -5.05
N LEU A 48 -4.85 -3.79 -6.07
CA LEU A 48 -5.38 -2.44 -6.35
C LEU A 48 -6.25 -1.93 -5.20
N GLU A 49 -7.09 -2.78 -4.62
CA GLU A 49 -7.87 -2.50 -3.42
C GLU A 49 -7.00 -2.27 -2.19
N ALA A 50 -5.82 -2.89 -2.10
CA ALA A 50 -4.86 -2.62 -1.04
C ALA A 50 -4.19 -1.25 -1.21
N LEU A 51 -3.97 -0.79 -2.45
CA LEU A 51 -3.32 0.49 -2.74
C LEU A 51 -4.29 1.68 -2.81
N SER A 52 -5.58 1.46 -3.00
CA SER A 52 -6.63 2.50 -3.14
C SER A 52 -6.98 3.26 -1.84
N ASN A 53 -6.02 3.49 -0.95
CA ASN A 53 -6.21 4.29 0.26
C ASN A 53 -4.98 5.13 0.60
N PRO A 54 -5.14 6.41 0.96
CA PRO A 54 -4.02 7.32 1.18
C PRO A 54 -3.07 6.89 2.31
N TYR A 55 -3.56 6.30 3.40
CA TYR A 55 -2.70 5.83 4.49
C TYR A 55 -1.84 4.64 4.05
N ARG A 56 -2.40 3.72 3.26
CA ARG A 56 -1.65 2.57 2.74
C ARG A 56 -0.54 2.99 1.77
N LEU A 57 -0.80 3.99 0.91
CA LEU A 57 0.25 4.58 0.08
C LEU A 57 1.36 5.25 0.91
N ARG A 58 1.00 5.95 2.00
CA ARG A 58 1.99 6.54 2.93
C ARG A 58 2.81 5.47 3.65
N ILE A 59 2.19 4.37 4.08
CA ILE A 59 2.90 3.21 4.67
C ILE A 59 3.95 2.68 3.69
N VAL A 60 3.54 2.41 2.44
CA VAL A 60 4.45 1.91 1.39
C VAL A 60 5.61 2.87 1.17
N ALA A 61 5.35 4.18 1.09
CA ALA A 61 6.37 5.20 0.91
C ALA A 61 7.40 5.21 2.06
N LEU A 62 6.95 5.11 3.31
CA LEU A 62 7.85 5.07 4.48
C LEU A 62 8.66 3.76 4.54
N LEU A 63 8.02 2.62 4.27
CA LEU A 63 8.67 1.32 4.32
C LEU A 63 9.66 1.08 3.17
N ARG A 64 9.57 1.84 2.08
CA ARG A 64 10.55 1.82 0.98
C ARG A 64 11.97 2.16 1.46
N GLU A 65 12.09 3.03 2.45
CA GLU A 65 13.40 3.50 2.93
C GLU A 65 14.05 2.51 3.91
N ARG A 66 13.23 1.88 4.76
CA ARG A 66 13.68 1.01 5.85
C ARG A 66 12.52 0.20 6.43
N ARG A 67 12.85 -0.89 7.13
CA ARG A 67 11.92 -1.53 8.07
C ARG A 67 11.60 -0.61 9.25
N ILE A 68 10.36 -0.58 9.72
CA ILE A 68 9.91 0.32 10.79
C ILE A 68 9.15 -0.46 11.86
N HIS A 69 9.46 -0.19 13.13
CA HIS A 69 8.70 -0.74 14.26
C HIS A 69 7.26 -0.23 14.22
N VAL A 70 6.27 -1.11 14.42
CA VAL A 70 4.84 -0.81 14.22
C VAL A 70 4.37 0.46 14.90
N SER A 71 4.90 0.77 16.08
CA SER A 71 4.46 1.96 16.80
C SER A 71 5.22 3.23 16.52
N GLN A 72 6.42 3.13 15.94
CA GLN A 72 7.03 4.28 15.28
C GLN A 72 6.24 4.62 14.01
N LEU A 73 5.88 3.62 13.21
CA LEU A 73 5.10 3.81 11.98
C LEU A 73 3.75 4.51 12.26
N ALA A 74 3.06 4.13 13.34
CA ALA A 74 1.79 4.77 13.74
C ALA A 74 1.97 6.27 14.05
N ARG A 75 3.07 6.64 14.72
CA ARG A 75 3.39 8.03 15.05
C ARG A 75 3.76 8.84 13.81
N GLU A 76 4.58 8.29 12.92
CA GLU A 76 4.98 8.96 11.67
C GLU A 76 3.79 9.22 10.74
N ILE A 77 2.81 8.31 10.71
CA ILE A 77 1.59 8.47 9.90
C ILE A 77 0.51 9.28 10.61
N MET A 78 0.67 9.54 11.91
CA MET A 78 -0.29 10.26 12.77
C MET A 78 -1.67 9.57 12.84
N ILE A 79 -1.68 8.25 13.00
CA ILE A 79 -2.91 7.46 13.19
C ILE A 79 -2.80 6.55 14.41
N SER A 80 -3.94 6.09 14.94
CA SER A 80 -3.97 5.14 16.04
C SER A 80 -3.34 3.81 15.63
N ARG A 81 -2.68 3.12 16.58
CA ARG A 81 -2.14 1.77 16.33
C ARG A 81 -3.19 0.77 15.81
N PRO A 82 -4.44 0.73 16.35
CA PRO A 82 -5.48 -0.15 15.81
C PRO A 82 -5.81 0.14 14.34
N LEU A 83 -5.93 1.42 13.95
CA LEU A 83 -6.18 1.79 12.56
C LEU A 83 -5.01 1.42 11.65
N LEU A 84 -3.78 1.62 12.11
CA LEU A 84 -2.59 1.18 11.39
C LEU A 84 -2.61 -0.34 11.13
N TYR A 85 -2.94 -1.15 12.15
CA TYR A 85 -3.01 -2.61 11.97
C TYR A 85 -4.06 -3.03 10.93
N MET A 86 -5.18 -2.32 10.81
CA MET A 86 -6.16 -2.56 9.74
C MET A 86 -5.56 -2.30 8.36
N HIS A 87 -4.78 -1.24 8.21
CA HIS A 87 -4.08 -0.94 6.96
C HIS A 87 -2.97 -1.94 6.64
N LEU A 88 -2.15 -2.30 7.63
CA LEU A 88 -1.07 -3.27 7.48
C LEU A 88 -1.61 -4.65 7.12
N LYS A 89 -2.68 -5.11 7.78
CA LYS A 89 -3.32 -6.39 7.44
C LYS A 89 -3.76 -6.45 5.98
N ARG A 90 -4.34 -5.36 5.45
CA ARG A 90 -4.73 -5.28 4.03
C ARG A 90 -3.54 -5.32 3.09
N LEU A 91 -2.43 -4.67 3.44
CA LEU A 91 -1.20 -4.70 2.65
C LEU A 91 -0.52 -6.08 2.72
N GLU A 92 -0.49 -6.74 3.88
CA GLU A 92 0.02 -8.10 4.05
C GLU A 92 -0.80 -9.13 3.26
N SER A 93 -2.14 -9.04 3.30
CA SER A 93 -3.01 -9.91 2.50
C SER A 93 -2.82 -9.74 0.99
N ALA A 94 -2.33 -8.58 0.55
CA ALA A 94 -1.96 -8.33 -0.84
C ALA A 94 -0.49 -8.67 -1.16
N GLY A 95 0.27 -9.19 -0.19
CA GLY A 95 1.69 -9.54 -0.37
C GLY A 95 2.63 -8.35 -0.52
N LEU A 96 2.19 -7.13 -0.17
CA LEU A 96 2.96 -5.89 -0.39
C LEU A 96 3.91 -5.57 0.76
N VAL A 97 3.61 -6.07 1.96
CA VAL A 97 4.44 -5.91 3.17
C VAL A 97 4.50 -7.22 3.93
N THR A 98 5.50 -7.36 4.78
CA THR A 98 5.61 -8.47 5.73
C THR A 98 5.97 -7.94 7.12
N SER A 99 5.74 -8.76 8.13
CA SER A 99 6.06 -8.46 9.52
C SER A 99 7.03 -9.46 10.12
N LYS A 100 7.91 -8.98 11.00
CA LYS A 100 8.87 -9.77 11.73
C LYS A 100 8.86 -9.39 13.19
N MET A 101 8.59 -10.39 14.03
CA MET A 101 8.70 -10.29 15.48
C MET A 101 10.15 -10.52 15.90
N GLU A 102 10.68 -9.60 16.69
CA GLU A 102 12.01 -9.66 17.30
C GLU A 102 11.88 -9.46 18.81
N ILE A 103 12.78 -10.03 19.61
CA ILE A 103 12.83 -9.83 21.05
C ILE A 103 13.98 -8.86 21.33
N SER A 104 13.70 -7.76 22.02
CA SER A 104 14.74 -6.81 22.45
C SER A 104 15.54 -7.33 23.65
N GLU A 105 16.66 -6.68 23.96
CA GLU A 105 17.55 -7.06 25.07
C GLU A 105 16.85 -7.04 26.44
N ASP A 106 15.82 -6.21 26.61
CA ASP A 106 14.98 -6.15 27.80
C ASP A 106 13.81 -7.16 27.79
N GLY A 107 13.81 -8.11 26.85
CA GLY A 107 12.84 -9.20 26.75
C GLY A 107 11.49 -8.81 26.14
N LYS A 108 11.35 -7.61 25.59
CA LYS A 108 10.09 -7.15 25.00
C LYS A 108 9.95 -7.65 23.56
N ALA A 109 8.74 -8.10 23.21
CA ALA A 109 8.41 -8.42 21.84
C ALA A 109 8.21 -7.15 21.02
N MET A 110 8.92 -7.04 19.90
CA MET A 110 8.90 -5.91 18.98
C MET A 110 8.48 -6.39 17.59
N ASN A 111 7.44 -5.77 17.02
CA ASN A 111 7.00 -6.09 15.66
C ASN A 111 7.49 -5.03 14.67
N TYR A 112 8.25 -5.46 13.67
CA TYR A 112 8.74 -4.63 12.58
C TYR A 112 8.03 -4.99 11.29
N PHE A 113 7.70 -3.98 10.49
CA PHE A 113 7.18 -4.16 9.14
C PHE A 113 8.22 -3.74 8.12
N GLU A 114 8.25 -4.44 7.00
CA GLU A 114 9.10 -4.14 5.85
C GLU A 114 8.34 -4.31 4.53
N LEU A 115 8.79 -3.59 3.51
CA LEU A 115 8.22 -3.67 2.17
C LEU A 115 8.71 -4.94 1.48
N VAL A 116 7.79 -5.70 0.88
CA VAL A 116 8.17 -6.76 -0.06
C VAL A 116 8.48 -6.08 -1.40
N PRO A 117 9.63 -6.33 -2.04
CA PRO A 117 9.91 -5.75 -3.36
C PRO A 117 8.85 -6.18 -4.39
N PHE A 118 8.24 -5.21 -5.07
CA PHE A 118 7.27 -5.47 -6.14
C PHE A 118 7.36 -4.42 -7.25
N GLU A 119 6.88 -4.80 -8.43
CA GLU A 119 6.65 -3.90 -9.56
C GLU A 119 5.30 -4.25 -10.19
N LEU A 120 4.43 -3.25 -10.40
CA LEU A 120 3.13 -3.43 -11.05
C LEU A 120 3.02 -2.50 -12.25
N LYS A 121 3.10 -3.08 -13.46
CA LYS A 121 2.89 -2.35 -14.71
C LYS A 121 1.46 -2.50 -15.20
N LEU A 122 0.59 -1.60 -14.74
CA LEU A 122 -0.82 -1.60 -15.16
C LEU A 122 -0.96 -1.10 -16.60
N THR A 123 -1.44 -1.96 -17.49
CA THR A 123 -1.68 -1.65 -18.92
C THR A 123 -3.06 -2.12 -19.35
N PRO A 124 -3.65 -1.55 -20.43
CA PRO A 124 -4.91 -2.04 -20.96
C PRO A 124 -4.90 -3.55 -21.27
N ASN A 125 -3.79 -4.07 -21.81
CA ASN A 125 -3.64 -5.51 -22.11
C ASN A 125 -3.64 -6.37 -20.84
N LEU A 126 -2.95 -5.93 -19.78
CA LEU A 126 -2.97 -6.64 -18.50
C LEU A 126 -4.40 -6.72 -17.94
N ILE A 127 -5.17 -5.64 -18.04
CA ILE A 127 -6.56 -5.62 -17.60
C ILE A 127 -7.40 -6.60 -18.42
N ALA A 128 -7.24 -6.62 -19.75
CA ALA A 128 -7.97 -7.54 -20.63
C ALA A 128 -7.68 -9.01 -20.30
N GLU A 129 -6.43 -9.36 -19.96
CA GLU A 129 -6.07 -10.72 -19.52
C GLU A 129 -6.60 -11.03 -18.12
N ALA A 130 -6.46 -10.10 -17.18
CA ALA A 130 -6.92 -10.27 -15.80
C ALA A 130 -8.43 -10.56 -15.73
N VAL A 131 -9.26 -9.88 -16.54
CA VAL A 131 -10.71 -10.07 -16.60
C VAL A 131 -11.10 -11.52 -16.91
N LYS A 132 -10.29 -12.28 -17.65
CA LYS A 132 -10.58 -13.69 -17.99
C LYS A 132 -10.66 -14.60 -16.75
N THR A 133 -10.07 -14.18 -15.64
CA THR A 133 -10.01 -14.95 -14.39
C THR A 133 -10.72 -14.25 -13.23
N LEU A 134 -11.43 -13.15 -13.49
CA LEU A 134 -12.08 -12.34 -12.47
C LEU A 134 -13.40 -12.96 -12.02
N THR A 135 -13.59 -13.09 -10.70
CA THR A 135 -14.84 -13.59 -10.12
C THR A 135 -15.78 -12.42 -9.81
N ILE A 136 -16.90 -12.30 -10.56
CA ILE A 136 -17.93 -11.29 -10.28
C ILE A 136 -18.92 -11.86 -9.26
N LYS A 137 -18.81 -11.41 -8.00
CA LYS A 137 -19.82 -11.73 -6.99
C LYS A 137 -21.10 -10.94 -7.29
N LYS A 138 -22.19 -11.63 -7.61
CA LYS A 138 -23.53 -11.02 -7.74
C LYS A 138 -23.93 -10.46 -6.37
N THR A 139 -23.78 -9.16 -6.16
CA THR A 139 -24.24 -8.50 -4.93
C THR A 139 -25.77 -8.60 -4.89
N GLY A 140 -26.29 -9.42 -3.98
CA GLY A 140 -27.71 -9.64 -3.79
C GLY A 140 -28.43 -8.36 -3.35
N THR A 141 -29.57 -8.13 -4.00
CA THR A 141 -30.70 -7.27 -3.67
C THR A 141 -30.84 -6.99 -2.18
N THR A 142 -30.63 -5.74 -1.77
CA THR A 142 -31.00 -5.23 -0.43
C THR A 142 -32.52 -5.21 -0.28
N LYS A 143 -32.98 -6.07 0.63
CA LYS A 143 -34.30 -6.17 1.26
C LYS A 143 -34.87 -4.79 1.63
N SER A 144 -35.92 -4.34 0.93
CA SER A 144 -36.83 -3.28 1.37
C SER A 144 -38.26 -3.74 1.15
N GLU A 145 -38.76 -4.61 2.02
CA GLU A 145 -40.19 -4.98 2.12
C GLU A 145 -40.41 -5.73 3.44
N LYS A 146 -40.64 -4.98 4.53
CA LYS A 146 -41.53 -5.38 5.65
C LYS A 146 -41.69 -4.23 6.65
N SER A 147 -42.71 -3.40 6.48
CA SER A 147 -43.43 -2.73 7.57
C SER A 147 -44.75 -2.16 7.08
N GLU A 148 -45.68 -3.02 6.70
CA GLU A 148 -47.12 -2.73 6.71
C GLU A 148 -47.81 -4.01 7.12
N LYS A 149 -48.06 -4.18 8.43
CA LYS A 149 -49.22 -4.88 8.99
C LYS A 149 -49.49 -4.35 10.41
N GLU A 150 -50.73 -3.91 10.58
CA GLU A 150 -51.55 -3.95 11.80
C GLU A 150 -51.10 -3.11 13.00
N ASN A 151 -51.81 -1.99 13.20
CA ASN A 151 -52.49 -1.74 14.47
C ASN A 151 -53.96 -1.46 14.15
N ASP A 152 -54.80 -2.42 14.50
CA ASP A 152 -56.22 -2.25 14.86
C ASP A 152 -56.26 -2.04 16.38
#